data_AF-A0A6A6KL62-F1
#
_entry.id   AF-A0A6A6KL62-F1
#
_cell.length_a   1.000
_cell.length_b   1.000
_cell.length_c   1.000
_cell.angle_alpha   90.00
_cell.angle_beta   90.00
_cell.angle_gamma   90.00
#
_symmetry.space_group_name_H-M   'P 1'
#
loop_
_entity.id
_entity.type
_entity.pdbx_description
1 polymer ?
#
loop_
_entity_poly.entity_id
_entity_poly.type
_entity_poly.pdbx_seq_one_letter_code
_entity_poly.pdbx_strand_id
1 'polypeptide(L)'
;MIITIKLVLPKVCSSQSKQHFCPSHLKDHPSRGRNSTDQQSHIHVNALGKIPFPSIRRLQPLLDVDPPPGAVDRNSEQISERSLEQEPMLAARIAVEDALCLLLDVEDIDRFLQFNHPQDGGAQLRYKRQIVLEGLAASLQLVDPLGQSGNTVGLASKDDIVFLRIVSLPKGRKLISKFLQLLLPGSKLTRIVCMAIFRHLRFLFGSIPSDTGAAGTTMNLVKTVSACVNSMDLHALSACLVAVVCSSEQPPFRPLGSPAGDGASVILKCLLEKASKLLNDPQAAANCGVPNFTLWQASFDEFFDLLTKYCLIKYDTILQSLYAKNPPNAEDIDLEVRKATKSEMPVELLRACLPHTNERQMELLRHFGQQRNPITGLNAHSGNSGHINSESVRS
;
A
#
# COMPACT_ATOMS: atom_id res chain seq x y z
N MET A 1 17.24 79.35 6.41
CA MET A 1 16.56 79.08 7.69
C MET A 1 15.06 79.07 7.43
N ILE A 2 14.49 77.89 7.13
CA ILE A 2 13.04 77.63 7.16
C ILE A 2 12.89 76.18 7.64
N ILE A 3 12.23 76.03 8.78
CA ILE A 3 11.91 74.76 9.44
C ILE A 3 10.60 74.24 8.82
N THR A 4 10.58 72.99 8.36
CA THR A 4 9.33 72.30 8.02
C THR A 4 9.19 71.08 8.93
N ILE A 5 8.22 71.17 9.85
CA ILE A 5 7.81 70.09 10.75
C ILE A 5 6.99 69.08 9.94
N LYS A 6 7.44 67.83 9.88
CA LYS A 6 6.64 66.70 9.38
C LYS A 6 6.06 65.95 10.59
N LEU A 7 4.75 66.10 10.78
CA LEU A 7 3.95 65.26 11.66
C LEU A 7 3.99 63.80 11.17
N VAL A 8 4.48 62.89 12.00
CA VAL A 8 4.37 61.45 11.79
C VAL A 8 3.18 60.95 12.61
N LEU A 9 2.11 60.57 11.93
CA LEU A 9 1.01 59.80 12.51
C LEU A 9 1.48 58.36 12.79
N PRO A 10 1.17 57.76 13.94
CA PRO A 10 1.55 56.38 14.23
C PRO A 10 0.80 55.42 13.32
N LYS A 11 1.56 54.59 12.60
CA LYS A 11 1.05 53.47 11.81
C LYS A 11 0.64 52.37 12.79
N VAL A 12 -0.67 52.13 12.90
CA VAL A 12 -1.23 51.01 13.66
C VAL A 12 -0.67 49.70 13.10
N CYS A 13 0.12 48.98 13.91
CA CYS A 13 0.53 47.61 13.61
C CYS A 13 -0.67 46.68 13.81
N SER A 14 -1.33 46.31 12.71
CA SER A 14 -2.25 45.17 12.67
C SER A 14 -1.44 43.88 12.55
N SER A 15 -0.90 43.38 13.66
CA SER A 15 -0.42 42.00 13.73
C SER A 15 -1.64 41.08 13.80
N GLN A 16 -2.14 40.63 12.64
CA GLN A 16 -3.02 39.47 12.59
C GLN A 16 -2.22 38.24 13.03
N SER A 17 -2.27 37.91 14.32
CA SER A 17 -1.86 36.60 14.80
C SER A 17 -2.82 35.59 14.16
N LYS A 18 -2.35 34.88 13.13
CA LYS A 18 -3.00 33.65 12.69
C LYS A 18 -2.95 32.71 13.91
N GLN A 19 -4.07 32.58 14.62
CA GLN A 19 -4.19 31.60 15.68
C GLN A 19 -4.01 30.22 15.04
N HIS A 20 -2.80 29.67 15.16
CA HIS A 20 -2.52 28.31 14.75
C HIS A 20 -3.26 27.39 15.71
N PHE A 21 -4.05 26.45 15.18
CA PHE A 21 -4.80 25.47 15.97
C PHE A 21 -3.83 24.53 16.69
N CYS A 22 -3.26 24.90 17.83
CA CYS A 22 -2.40 24.05 18.65
C CYS A 22 -3.13 23.67 19.95
N PRO A 23 -3.09 22.40 20.41
CA PRO A 23 -3.58 22.06 21.74
C PRO A 23 -2.77 22.80 22.80
N SER A 24 -3.46 23.47 23.73
CA SER A 24 -2.84 24.15 24.88
C SER A 24 -2.44 23.17 25.98
N HIS A 25 -3.12 22.02 26.07
CA HIS A 25 -2.79 20.89 26.94
C HIS A 25 -3.08 19.58 26.21
N LEU A 26 -2.17 18.61 26.33
CA LEU A 26 -2.41 17.25 25.83
C LEU A 26 -3.38 16.53 26.76
N LYS A 27 -4.34 15.81 26.20
CA LYS A 27 -5.34 15.07 26.97
C LYS A 27 -4.71 13.79 27.52
N ASP A 28 -4.68 13.64 28.83
CA ASP A 28 -4.40 12.36 29.47
C ASP A 28 -5.66 11.49 29.41
N HIS A 29 -5.60 10.40 28.65
CA HIS A 29 -6.68 9.41 28.63
C HIS A 29 -6.59 8.54 29.88
N PRO A 30 -7.68 8.34 30.64
CA PRO A 30 -7.70 7.30 31.66
C PRO A 30 -7.51 5.95 30.96
N SER A 31 -6.46 5.23 31.37
CA SER A 31 -6.24 3.83 31.02
C SER A 31 -7.54 3.05 31.26
N ARG A 32 -8.01 2.31 30.25
CA ARG A 32 -9.20 1.44 30.33
C ARG A 32 -8.95 0.33 31.35
N GLY A 33 -9.12 0.66 32.64
CA GLY A 33 -9.29 -0.31 33.69
C GLY A 33 -10.68 -0.91 33.54
N ARG A 34 -10.76 -2.22 33.27
CA ARG A 34 -11.94 -3.01 33.61
C ARG A 34 -12.21 -2.72 35.09
N ASN A 35 -13.32 -2.05 35.42
CA ASN A 35 -14.07 -2.20 36.68
C ASN A 35 -15.36 -1.37 36.61
N SER A 36 -16.46 -2.10 36.47
CA SER A 36 -17.78 -1.98 37.11
C SER A 36 -18.49 -0.63 37.30
N THR A 37 -19.78 -0.71 36.93
CA THR A 37 -20.98 -0.05 37.48
C THR A 37 -21.29 1.40 37.13
N ASP A 38 -22.53 1.55 36.65
CA ASP A 38 -23.24 2.77 36.32
C ASP A 38 -22.94 3.93 37.26
N GLN A 39 -22.44 5.03 36.70
CA GLN A 39 -22.65 6.35 37.27
C GLN A 39 -23.39 7.19 36.24
N GLN A 40 -24.69 7.37 36.52
CA GLN A 40 -25.53 8.39 35.91
C GLN A 40 -24.83 9.75 36.03
N SER A 41 -24.40 10.31 34.90
CA SER A 41 -23.74 11.61 34.87
C SER A 41 -24.79 12.71 34.99
N HIS A 42 -25.10 13.12 36.21
CA HIS A 42 -25.78 14.38 36.46
C HIS A 42 -24.90 15.54 35.96
N ILE A 43 -25.48 16.39 35.13
CA ILE A 43 -24.84 17.58 34.53
C ILE A 43 -24.60 18.59 35.66
N HIS A 44 -23.36 18.72 36.13
CA HIS A 44 -22.97 19.82 37.00
C HIS A 44 -22.39 20.97 36.16
N VAL A 45 -23.15 22.06 36.07
CA VAL A 45 -22.76 23.30 35.37
C VAL A 45 -21.78 24.07 36.26
N ASN A 46 -20.55 24.28 35.80
CA ASN A 46 -19.60 25.16 36.49
C ASN A 46 -19.93 26.64 36.20
N ALA A 47 -19.74 27.51 37.20
CA ALA A 47 -20.09 28.94 37.22
C ALA A 47 -19.38 29.85 36.17
N LEU A 48 -18.69 29.26 35.18
CA LEU A 48 -18.02 29.95 34.08
C LEU A 48 -18.66 29.68 32.70
N GLY A 49 -19.86 29.08 32.66
CA GLY A 49 -20.63 28.88 31.43
C GLY A 49 -20.02 27.90 30.41
N LYS A 50 -19.03 27.10 30.81
CA LYS A 50 -18.44 26.06 29.95
C LYS A 50 -19.13 24.73 30.22
N ILE A 51 -19.89 24.27 29.24
CA ILE A 51 -20.55 22.96 29.26
C ILE A 51 -19.52 21.93 28.76
N PRO A 52 -19.09 20.95 29.58
CA PRO A 52 -18.35 19.80 29.07
C PRO A 52 -19.34 18.95 28.29
N PHE A 53 -19.16 18.84 26.97
CA PHE A 53 -19.91 17.86 26.20
C PHE A 53 -19.48 16.46 26.65
N PRO A 54 -20.40 15.60 27.14
CA PRO A 54 -20.08 14.20 27.35
C PRO A 54 -19.68 13.59 26.01
N SER A 55 -18.71 12.68 26.04
CA SER A 55 -18.15 12.05 24.86
C SER A 55 -19.26 11.39 24.04
N ILE A 56 -19.47 11.84 22.80
CA ILE A 56 -20.41 11.28 21.81
C ILE A 56 -19.85 9.94 21.26
N ARG A 57 -19.41 9.04 22.15
CA ARG A 57 -18.81 7.74 21.78
C ARG A 57 -19.60 6.54 22.29
N ARG A 58 -20.87 6.74 22.65
CA ARG A 58 -21.83 5.65 22.70
C ARG A 58 -23.02 6.11 21.88
N LEU A 59 -23.14 5.58 20.65
CA LEU A 59 -24.40 5.64 19.93
C LEU A 59 -25.39 4.86 20.80
N GLN A 60 -26.29 5.60 21.43
CA GLN A 60 -27.40 5.03 22.17
C GLN A 60 -28.25 4.24 21.15
N PRO A 61 -28.63 2.98 21.45
CA PRO A 61 -29.54 2.24 20.59
C PRO A 61 -30.77 3.11 20.34
N LEU A 62 -31.10 3.36 19.07
CA LEU A 62 -32.17 4.29 18.69
C LEU A 62 -33.58 3.74 18.93
N LEU A 63 -33.70 2.51 19.44
CA LEU A 63 -34.93 1.90 19.93
C LEU A 63 -34.57 1.03 21.14
N ASP A 64 -35.10 1.36 22.32
CA ASP A 64 -35.51 0.31 23.26
C ASP A 64 -36.78 -0.28 22.65
N VAL A 65 -36.69 -1.51 22.14
CA VAL A 65 -37.89 -2.28 21.82
C VAL A 65 -38.45 -2.70 23.17
N ASP A 66 -39.45 -1.97 23.66
CA ASP A 66 -40.24 -2.43 24.80
C ASP A 66 -40.72 -3.86 24.50
N PRO A 67 -40.43 -4.85 25.36
CA PRO A 67 -40.96 -6.18 25.16
C PRO A 67 -42.50 -6.11 25.24
N PRO A 68 -43.22 -6.82 24.37
CA PRO A 68 -44.68 -6.82 24.40
C PRO A 68 -45.15 -7.29 25.79
N PRO A 69 -46.13 -6.60 26.40
CA PRO A 69 -46.63 -6.99 27.71
C PRO A 69 -47.45 -8.28 27.55
N GLY A 70 -46.85 -9.41 27.89
CA GLY A 70 -47.54 -10.68 28.04
C GLY A 70 -46.86 -11.85 27.33
N ALA A 71 -45.82 -12.40 27.95
CA ALA A 71 -45.43 -13.79 27.72
C ALA A 71 -44.89 -14.36 29.03
N VAL A 72 -45.79 -14.96 29.79
CA VAL A 72 -45.47 -15.82 30.94
C VAL A 72 -44.77 -17.08 30.41
N ASP A 73 -43.59 -17.36 30.97
CA ASP A 73 -42.85 -18.62 30.91
C ASP A 73 -42.78 -19.39 29.58
N ARG A 74 -41.69 -19.16 28.82
CA ARG A 74 -40.78 -20.25 28.44
C ARG A 74 -39.50 -19.75 27.80
N ASN A 75 -38.39 -20.26 28.32
CA ASN A 75 -37.02 -20.18 27.82
C ASN A 75 -36.46 -18.78 27.59
N SER A 76 -35.49 -18.41 28.43
CA SER A 76 -34.52 -17.36 28.18
C SER A 76 -33.88 -17.55 26.81
N GLU A 77 -34.42 -16.91 25.78
CA GLU A 77 -33.63 -16.54 24.61
C GLU A 77 -32.61 -15.52 25.12
N GLN A 78 -31.44 -16.03 25.52
CA GLN A 78 -30.24 -15.24 25.54
C GLN A 78 -30.20 -14.52 24.19
N ILE A 79 -30.40 -13.20 24.21
CA ILE A 79 -29.87 -12.31 23.18
C ILE A 79 -28.37 -12.61 23.22
N SER A 80 -27.95 -13.55 22.38
CA SER A 80 -26.57 -13.97 22.27
C SER A 80 -25.88 -12.79 21.62
N GLU A 81 -25.32 -11.90 22.46
CA GLU A 81 -24.35 -10.90 22.03
C GLU A 81 -23.25 -11.68 21.31
N ARG A 82 -23.31 -11.71 19.98
CA ARG A 82 -22.31 -12.40 19.17
C ARG A 82 -20.96 -11.79 19.50
N SER A 83 -20.02 -12.63 19.92
CA SER A 83 -18.65 -12.20 20.21
C SER A 83 -18.06 -11.51 18.97
N LEU A 84 -17.20 -10.50 19.16
CA LEU A 84 -16.51 -9.80 18.05
C LEU A 84 -15.74 -10.76 17.13
N GLU A 85 -15.38 -11.94 17.61
CA GLU A 85 -14.78 -13.02 16.82
C GLU A 85 -15.72 -13.59 15.75
N GLN A 86 -17.03 -13.55 16.00
CA GLN A 86 -18.09 -13.97 15.07
C GLN A 86 -18.46 -12.86 14.07
N GLU A 87 -18.03 -11.61 14.31
CA GLU A 87 -18.29 -10.45 13.43
C GLU A 87 -16.99 -9.74 13.02
N PRO A 88 -16.12 -10.39 12.23
CA PRO A 88 -14.77 -9.90 11.94
C PRO A 88 -14.74 -8.57 11.21
N MET A 89 -15.77 -8.25 10.41
CA MET A 89 -15.87 -6.96 9.72
C MET A 89 -16.35 -5.84 10.63
N LEU A 90 -17.17 -6.13 11.65
CA LEU A 90 -17.52 -5.15 12.69
C LEU A 90 -16.27 -4.85 13.53
N ALA A 91 -15.55 -5.90 13.95
CA ALA A 91 -14.28 -5.75 14.66
C ALA A 91 -13.28 -4.89 13.87
N ALA A 92 -13.15 -5.12 12.55
CA ALA A 92 -12.30 -4.30 11.68
C ALA A 92 -12.74 -2.82 11.63
N ARG A 93 -14.05 -2.55 11.57
CA ARG A 93 -14.56 -1.17 11.59
C ARG A 93 -14.25 -0.46 12.91
N ILE A 94 -14.47 -1.13 14.04
CA ILE A 94 -14.15 -0.61 15.38
C ILE A 94 -12.65 -0.32 15.47
N ALA A 95 -11.81 -1.28 15.08
CA ALA A 95 -10.36 -1.12 15.09
C ALA A 95 -9.89 0.04 14.20
N VAL A 96 -10.54 0.29 13.05
CA VAL A 96 -10.23 1.45 12.20
C VAL A 96 -10.53 2.77 12.92
N GLU A 97 -11.66 2.89 13.61
CA GLU A 97 -12.00 4.12 14.35
C GLU A 97 -11.05 4.36 15.53
N ASP A 98 -10.76 3.30 16.30
CA ASP A 98 -9.85 3.38 17.44
C ASP A 98 -8.44 3.77 16.97
N ALA A 99 -7.94 3.14 15.90
CA ALA A 99 -6.65 3.47 15.31
C ALA A 99 -6.58 4.90 14.77
N LEU A 100 -7.64 5.39 14.13
CA LEU A 100 -7.69 6.79 13.68
C LEU A 100 -7.67 7.77 14.85
N CYS A 101 -8.31 7.44 15.98
CA CYS A 101 -8.21 8.25 17.19
C CYS A 101 -6.77 8.31 17.70
N LEU A 102 -6.05 7.18 17.74
CA LEU A 102 -4.64 7.15 18.14
C LEU A 102 -3.75 7.99 17.21
N LEU A 103 -4.02 8.01 15.90
CA LEU A 103 -3.27 8.85 14.97
C LEU A 103 -3.52 10.35 15.19
N LEU A 104 -4.72 10.74 15.64
CA LEU A 104 -4.99 12.13 16.01
C LEU A 104 -4.15 12.53 17.25
N ASP A 105 -3.99 11.64 18.22
CA ASP A 105 -3.12 11.90 19.39
C ASP A 105 -1.66 12.10 18.96
N VAL A 106 -1.19 11.35 17.96
CA VAL A 106 0.14 11.52 17.36
C VAL A 106 0.26 12.86 16.64
N GLU A 107 -0.74 13.24 15.83
CA GLU A 107 -0.79 14.55 15.16
C GLU A 107 -0.78 15.70 16.18
N ASP A 108 -1.48 15.55 17.30
CA ASP A 108 -1.51 16.54 18.40
C ASP A 108 -0.16 16.63 19.11
N ILE A 109 0.54 15.50 19.33
CA ILE A 109 1.91 15.49 19.85
C ILE A 109 2.85 16.24 18.90
N ASP A 110 2.81 15.94 17.60
CA ASP A 110 3.66 16.58 16.59
C ASP A 110 3.42 18.09 16.54
N ARG A 111 2.15 18.49 16.61
CA ARG A 111 1.75 19.90 16.64
C ARG A 111 2.19 20.59 17.93
N PHE A 112 2.04 19.92 19.07
CA PHE A 112 2.48 20.46 20.36
C PHE A 112 3.99 20.69 20.39
N LEU A 113 4.78 19.72 19.89
CA LEU A 113 6.23 19.81 19.78
C LEU A 113 6.70 20.89 18.82
N GLN A 114 5.90 21.20 17.78
CA GLN A 114 6.23 22.25 16.82
C GLN A 114 6.08 23.66 17.38
N PHE A 115 5.03 23.89 18.20
CA PHE A 115 4.67 25.24 18.66
C PHE A 115 5.03 25.54 20.11
N ASN A 116 5.32 24.53 20.92
CA ASN A 116 5.68 24.70 22.33
C ASN A 116 7.13 24.25 22.58
N HIS A 117 7.71 24.74 23.68
CA HIS A 117 9.01 24.32 24.16
C HIS A 117 8.84 23.57 25.50
N PRO A 118 8.67 22.23 25.47
CA PRO A 118 8.48 21.46 26.69
C PRO A 118 9.73 21.50 27.56
N GLN A 119 9.58 21.42 28.89
CA GLN A 119 10.70 21.50 29.84
C GLN A 119 11.78 20.42 29.60
N ASP A 120 11.36 19.22 29.17
CA ASP A 120 12.24 18.09 28.82
C ASP A 120 12.67 18.11 27.32
N GLY A 121 12.62 19.27 26.66
CA GLY A 121 12.89 19.40 25.22
C GLY A 121 11.97 18.54 24.33
N GLY A 122 10.90 17.97 24.90
CA GLY A 122 9.96 17.07 24.23
C GLY A 122 10.35 15.59 24.18
N ALA A 123 11.36 15.13 24.93
CA ALA A 123 11.81 13.74 24.86
C ALA A 123 10.71 12.74 25.28
N GLN A 124 10.02 12.97 26.39
CA GLN A 124 8.86 12.16 26.80
C GLN A 124 7.75 12.08 25.73
N LEU A 125 7.45 13.19 25.06
CA LEU A 125 6.41 13.24 24.04
C LEU A 125 6.82 12.48 22.77
N ARG A 126 8.09 12.60 22.34
CA ARG A 126 8.62 11.81 21.22
C ARG A 126 8.66 10.32 21.55
N TYR A 127 8.94 9.95 22.79
CA TYR A 127 8.87 8.56 23.25
C TYR A 127 7.43 8.03 23.23
N LYS A 128 6.46 8.79 23.78
CA LYS A 128 5.02 8.46 23.72
C LYS A 128 4.55 8.29 22.29
N ARG A 129 4.92 9.22 21.40
CA ARG A 129 4.63 9.15 19.96
C ARG A 129 5.10 7.82 19.35
N GLN A 130 6.33 7.41 19.65
CA GLN A 130 6.89 6.17 19.13
C GLN A 130 6.13 4.94 19.64
N ILE A 131 5.85 4.88 20.95
CA ILE A 131 5.05 3.78 21.55
C ILE A 131 3.69 3.65 20.89
N VAL A 132 2.99 4.77 20.64
CA VAL A 132 1.66 4.74 20.03
C VAL A 132 1.73 4.17 18.61
N LEU A 133 2.72 4.57 17.81
CA LEU A 133 2.89 4.09 16.44
C LEU A 133 3.29 2.61 16.38
N GLU A 134 4.17 2.16 17.27
CA GLU A 134 4.55 0.74 17.39
C GLU A 134 3.39 -0.12 17.89
N GLY A 135 2.66 0.34 18.90
CA GLY A 135 1.47 -0.33 19.43
C GLY A 135 0.35 -0.42 18.39
N LEU A 136 0.21 0.59 17.52
CA LEU A 136 -0.72 0.54 16.40
C LEU A 136 -0.31 -0.54 15.38
N ALA A 137 0.97 -0.62 15.00
CA ALA A 137 1.42 -1.69 14.11
C ALA A 137 1.20 -3.09 14.69
N ALA A 138 1.44 -3.27 16.00
CA ALA A 138 1.14 -4.52 16.68
C ALA A 138 -0.37 -4.85 16.66
N SER A 139 -1.23 -3.86 16.87
CA SER A 139 -2.69 -4.02 16.82
C SER A 139 -3.21 -4.38 15.41
N LEU A 140 -2.53 -3.87 14.38
CA LEU A 140 -2.77 -4.23 12.98
C LEU A 140 -2.11 -5.56 12.57
N GLN A 141 -1.41 -6.22 13.49
CA GLN A 141 -0.66 -7.47 13.29
C GLN A 141 0.39 -7.37 12.17
N LEU A 142 1.05 -6.21 12.08
CA LEU A 142 2.11 -6.00 11.11
C LEU A 142 3.43 -6.59 11.65
N VAL A 143 3.83 -7.73 11.12
CA VAL A 143 5.02 -8.47 11.55
C VAL A 143 6.25 -8.08 10.72
N ASP A 144 7.42 -8.03 11.35
CA ASP A 144 8.72 -7.93 10.65
C ASP A 144 9.25 -9.34 10.33
N PRO A 145 9.07 -9.86 9.11
CA PRO A 145 9.54 -11.21 8.78
C PRO A 145 11.07 -11.30 8.73
N LEU A 146 11.78 -10.18 8.79
CA LEU A 146 13.25 -10.10 8.84
C LEU A 146 13.78 -9.83 10.27
N GLY A 147 12.91 -9.87 11.28
CA GLY A 147 13.29 -9.71 12.69
C GLY A 147 14.01 -10.94 13.25
N GLN A 148 14.82 -10.73 14.29
CA GLN A 148 15.63 -11.78 14.95
C GLN A 148 14.82 -12.87 15.68
N SER A 149 13.48 -12.86 15.65
CA SER A 149 12.68 -13.96 16.20
C SER A 149 12.76 -15.16 15.24
N GLY A 150 13.59 -16.15 15.58
CA GLY A 150 13.99 -17.31 14.77
C GLY A 150 12.91 -18.30 14.32
N ASN A 151 11.67 -17.86 14.11
CA ASN A 151 10.67 -18.62 13.36
C ASN A 151 10.60 -18.07 11.94
N THR A 152 11.30 -18.73 11.01
CA THR A 152 11.21 -18.55 9.54
C THR A 152 9.82 -18.87 8.95
N VAL A 153 8.77 -18.90 9.79
CA VAL A 153 7.38 -19.21 9.45
C VAL A 153 6.58 -17.95 9.05
N GLY A 154 7.13 -16.74 9.25
CA GLY A 154 6.44 -15.43 9.10
C GLY A 154 6.20 -14.91 7.67
N LEU A 155 6.18 -15.78 6.66
CA LEU A 155 5.74 -15.46 5.29
C LEU A 155 4.36 -16.06 4.96
N ALA A 156 3.70 -16.71 5.92
CA ALA A 156 2.37 -17.26 5.71
C ALA A 156 1.32 -16.13 5.63
N SER A 157 0.57 -16.09 4.52
CA SER A 157 -0.55 -15.14 4.31
C SER A 157 -1.65 -15.20 5.38
N LYS A 158 -1.67 -16.28 6.19
CA LYS A 158 -2.59 -16.49 7.31
C LYS A 158 -2.37 -15.49 8.45
N ASP A 159 -1.16 -14.94 8.58
CA ASP A 159 -0.79 -14.01 9.65
C ASP A 159 -1.27 -12.57 9.38
N ASP A 160 -1.65 -12.25 8.13
CA ASP A 160 -2.04 -10.90 7.73
C ASP A 160 -3.58 -10.70 7.69
N ILE A 161 -4.36 -11.62 8.26
CA ILE A 161 -5.82 -11.59 8.14
C ILE A 161 -6.44 -10.32 8.72
N VAL A 162 -5.90 -9.80 9.82
CA VAL A 162 -6.36 -8.54 10.42
C VAL A 162 -6.05 -7.38 9.49
N PHE A 163 -4.82 -7.29 8.97
CA PHE A 163 -4.45 -6.28 7.99
C PHE A 163 -5.37 -6.31 6.76
N LEU A 164 -5.62 -7.49 6.19
CA LEU A 164 -6.50 -7.67 5.03
C LEU A 164 -7.94 -7.22 5.31
N ARG A 165 -8.49 -7.54 6.49
CA ARG A 165 -9.82 -7.05 6.90
C ARG A 165 -9.85 -5.53 7.02
N ILE A 166 -8.82 -4.92 7.60
CA ILE A 166 -8.70 -3.46 7.72
C ILE A 166 -8.66 -2.81 6.32
N VAL A 167 -7.77 -3.25 5.44
CA VAL A 167 -7.59 -2.63 4.12
C VAL A 167 -8.71 -2.97 3.10
N SER A 168 -9.58 -3.92 3.42
CA SER A 168 -10.82 -4.14 2.67
C SER A 168 -11.80 -2.96 2.79
N LEU A 169 -11.70 -2.19 3.88
CA LEU A 169 -12.52 -1.01 4.12
C LEU A 169 -11.86 0.24 3.51
N PRO A 170 -12.59 1.10 2.78
CA PRO A 170 -12.03 2.37 2.29
C PRO A 170 -11.44 3.23 3.42
N LYS A 171 -12.09 3.29 4.58
CA LYS A 171 -11.58 4.02 5.74
C LYS A 171 -10.32 3.39 6.34
N GLY A 172 -10.18 2.06 6.26
CA GLY A 172 -8.95 1.37 6.62
C GLY A 172 -7.79 1.69 5.68
N ARG A 173 -8.03 1.81 4.36
CA ARG A 173 -7.01 2.31 3.42
C ARG A 173 -6.58 3.75 3.75
N LYS A 174 -7.51 4.62 4.14
CA LYS A 174 -7.18 5.98 4.63
C LYS A 174 -6.34 5.94 5.91
N LEU A 175 -6.67 5.05 6.85
CA LEU A 175 -5.90 4.83 8.06
C LEU A 175 -4.45 4.46 7.72
N ILE A 176 -4.22 3.49 6.82
CA ILE A 176 -2.87 3.09 6.42
C ILE A 176 -2.11 4.26 5.76
N SER A 177 -2.76 5.03 4.87
CA SER A 177 -2.13 6.22 4.28
C SER A 177 -1.71 7.24 5.34
N LYS A 178 -2.59 7.55 6.30
CA LYS A 178 -2.25 8.47 7.40
C LYS A 178 -1.14 7.90 8.29
N PHE A 179 -1.20 6.62 8.60
CA PHE A 179 -0.19 5.96 9.41
C PHE A 179 1.19 6.11 8.77
N LEU A 180 1.33 5.76 7.49
CA LEU A 180 2.56 5.93 6.72
C LEU A 180 3.08 7.38 6.71
N GLN A 181 2.20 8.37 6.62
CA GLN A 181 2.58 9.79 6.64
C GLN A 181 3.15 10.24 7.99
N LEU A 182 2.78 9.59 9.08
CA LEU A 182 3.25 9.89 10.44
C LEU A 182 4.51 9.09 10.81
N LEU A 183 4.89 8.08 10.03
CA LEU A 183 6.11 7.32 10.30
C LEU A 183 7.36 8.10 9.90
N LEU A 184 8.45 7.85 10.63
CA LEU A 184 9.75 8.39 10.27
C LEU A 184 10.21 7.80 8.92
N PRO A 185 10.59 8.62 7.93
CA PRO A 185 11.10 8.15 6.65
C PRO A 185 12.30 7.20 6.83
N GLY A 186 12.34 6.12 6.06
CA GLY A 186 13.40 5.10 6.18
C GLY A 186 13.40 4.27 7.47
N SER A 187 12.46 4.47 8.39
CA SER A 187 12.43 3.70 9.65
C SER A 187 12.07 2.22 9.46
N LYS A 188 12.45 1.39 10.44
CA LYS A 188 12.04 -0.03 10.52
C LYS A 188 10.52 -0.19 10.41
N LEU A 189 9.76 0.68 11.07
CA LEU A 189 8.31 0.62 11.06
C LEU A 189 7.73 0.93 9.68
N THR A 190 8.27 1.94 8.99
CA THR A 190 7.90 2.24 7.59
C THR A 190 8.15 1.05 6.68
N ARG A 191 9.30 0.39 6.83
CA ARG A 191 9.63 -0.83 6.09
C ARG A 191 8.59 -1.93 6.34
N ILE A 192 8.25 -2.23 7.60
CA ILE A 192 7.28 -3.27 7.97
C ILE A 192 5.91 -3.02 7.31
N VAL A 193 5.39 -1.79 7.41
CA VAL A 193 4.09 -1.44 6.81
C VAL A 193 4.15 -1.58 5.29
N CYS A 194 5.21 -1.12 4.64
CA CYS A 194 5.38 -1.29 3.20
C CYS A 194 5.49 -2.77 2.82
N MET A 195 6.24 -3.60 3.55
CA MET A 195 6.32 -5.04 3.27
C MET A 195 4.94 -5.71 3.28
N ALA A 196 4.07 -5.38 4.25
CA ALA A 196 2.70 -5.87 4.26
C ALA A 196 1.90 -5.42 3.02
N ILE A 197 2.06 -4.17 2.58
CA ILE A 197 1.43 -3.66 1.35
C ILE A 197 1.96 -4.38 0.11
N PHE A 198 3.28 -4.58 -0.01
CA PHE A 198 3.93 -5.24 -1.13
C PHE A 198 3.55 -6.73 -1.21
N ARG A 199 3.35 -7.39 -0.07
CA ARG A 199 2.83 -8.76 0.01
C ARG A 199 1.40 -8.87 -0.52
N HIS A 200 0.59 -7.83 -0.36
CA HIS A 200 -0.85 -7.85 -0.69
C HIS A 200 -1.24 -6.92 -1.85
N LEU A 201 -0.33 -6.69 -2.81
CA LEU A 201 -0.58 -5.82 -3.97
C LEU A 201 -1.79 -6.26 -4.81
N ARG A 202 -2.01 -7.58 -4.96
CA ARG A 202 -3.17 -8.12 -5.67
C ARG A 202 -4.49 -7.81 -4.99
N PHE A 203 -4.54 -7.92 -3.67
CA PHE A 203 -5.72 -7.60 -2.88
C PHE A 203 -6.02 -6.09 -2.90
N LEU A 204 -4.99 -5.26 -2.75
CA LEU A 204 -5.14 -3.81 -2.67
C LEU A 204 -5.47 -3.16 -4.03
N PHE A 205 -4.81 -3.62 -5.10
CA PHE A 205 -4.76 -2.95 -6.40
C PHE A 205 -5.20 -3.84 -7.57
N GLY A 206 -5.78 -5.02 -7.31
CA GLY A 206 -6.28 -5.93 -8.34
C GLY A 206 -7.51 -5.40 -9.09
N SER A 207 -8.25 -4.46 -8.53
CA SER A 207 -9.42 -3.85 -9.16
C SER A 207 -9.60 -2.41 -8.68
N ILE A 208 -10.07 -1.54 -9.58
CA ILE A 208 -10.53 -0.19 -9.18
C ILE A 208 -11.93 -0.31 -8.56
N PRO A 209 -12.16 0.23 -7.35
CA PRO A 209 -13.49 0.33 -6.79
C PRO A 209 -14.43 1.17 -7.67
N SER A 210 -15.68 0.73 -7.86
CA SER A 210 -16.68 1.49 -8.63
C SER A 210 -17.07 2.81 -7.97
N ASP A 211 -16.99 2.90 -6.64
CA ASP A 211 -17.18 4.14 -5.90
C ASP A 211 -15.98 5.08 -6.09
N THR A 212 -16.23 6.27 -6.62
CA THR A 212 -15.21 7.29 -6.90
C THR A 212 -14.43 7.69 -5.64
N GLY A 213 -15.08 7.72 -4.47
CA GLY A 213 -14.43 8.04 -3.19
C GLY A 213 -13.42 6.97 -2.75
N ALA A 214 -13.78 5.70 -2.89
CA ALA A 214 -12.93 4.56 -2.62
C ALA A 214 -11.79 4.42 -3.66
N ALA A 215 -12.06 4.73 -4.93
CA ALA A 215 -11.03 4.81 -5.96
C ALA A 215 -10.00 5.91 -5.65
N GLY A 216 -10.46 7.11 -5.30
CA GLY A 216 -9.58 8.22 -4.89
C GLY A 216 -8.77 7.89 -3.64
N THR A 217 -9.35 7.18 -2.68
CA THR A 217 -8.64 6.68 -1.50
C THR A 217 -7.52 5.71 -1.86
N THR A 218 -7.80 4.78 -2.79
CA THR A 218 -6.80 3.80 -3.27
C THR A 218 -5.66 4.50 -4.00
N MET A 219 -5.95 5.50 -4.83
CA MET A 219 -4.95 6.32 -5.49
C MET A 219 -4.08 7.12 -4.49
N ASN A 220 -4.68 7.66 -3.44
CA ASN A 220 -3.92 8.34 -2.38
C ASN A 220 -2.99 7.38 -1.62
N LEU A 221 -3.42 6.13 -1.42
CA LEU A 221 -2.56 5.09 -0.86
C LEU A 221 -1.37 4.80 -1.79
N VAL A 222 -1.58 4.65 -3.10
CA VAL A 222 -0.50 4.49 -4.10
C VAL A 222 0.53 5.62 -3.98
N LYS A 223 0.07 6.88 -3.99
CA LYS A 223 0.95 8.06 -3.87
C LYS A 223 1.74 8.05 -2.56
N THR A 224 1.09 7.72 -1.45
CA THR A 224 1.71 7.69 -0.13
C THR A 224 2.78 6.61 -0.06
N VAL A 225 2.48 5.40 -0.53
CA VAL A 225 3.43 4.28 -0.56
C VAL A 225 4.63 4.62 -1.45
N SER A 226 4.41 5.19 -2.64
CA SER A 226 5.51 5.64 -3.51
C SER A 226 6.39 6.71 -2.84
N ALA A 227 5.81 7.63 -2.07
CA ALA A 227 6.59 8.60 -1.29
C ALA A 227 7.44 7.91 -0.21
N CYS A 228 6.88 6.94 0.52
CA CYS A 228 7.61 6.15 1.51
C CYS A 228 8.76 5.37 0.86
N VAL A 229 8.51 4.69 -0.26
CA VAL A 229 9.51 3.93 -1.03
C VAL A 229 10.67 4.84 -1.45
N ASN A 230 10.41 6.07 -1.89
CA ASN A 230 11.46 7.02 -2.26
C ASN A 230 12.40 7.40 -1.10
N SER A 231 11.97 7.21 0.15
CA SER A 231 12.78 7.47 1.35
C SER A 231 13.54 6.25 1.88
N MET A 232 13.37 5.07 1.29
CA MET A 232 13.98 3.83 1.76
C MET A 232 15.43 3.65 1.30
N ASP A 233 16.17 2.87 2.09
CA ASP A 233 17.49 2.34 1.73
C ASP A 233 17.38 1.03 0.93
N LEU A 234 18.50 0.54 0.39
CA LEU A 234 18.51 -0.64 -0.47
C LEU A 234 18.03 -1.91 0.28
N HIS A 235 18.33 -2.03 1.58
CA HIS A 235 17.89 -3.15 2.39
C HIS A 235 16.35 -3.19 2.50
N ALA A 236 15.71 -2.06 2.81
CA ALA A 236 14.25 -1.96 2.89
C ALA A 236 13.56 -2.19 1.53
N LEU A 237 14.16 -1.71 0.43
CA LEU A 237 13.66 -1.99 -0.92
C LEU A 237 13.74 -3.49 -1.25
N SER A 238 14.86 -4.14 -0.94
CA SER A 238 15.04 -5.58 -1.13
C SER A 238 14.00 -6.37 -0.34
N ALA A 239 13.77 -5.99 0.93
CA ALA A 239 12.76 -6.60 1.79
C ALA A 239 11.33 -6.47 1.22
N CYS A 240 10.99 -5.30 0.66
CA CYS A 240 9.70 -5.11 -0.01
C CYS A 240 9.58 -5.99 -1.26
N LEU A 241 10.67 -6.19 -2.01
CA LEU A 241 10.67 -7.06 -3.19
C LEU A 241 10.53 -8.54 -2.83
N VAL A 242 11.23 -9.01 -1.78
CA VAL A 242 11.02 -10.35 -1.20
C VAL A 242 9.57 -10.56 -0.80
N ALA A 243 8.92 -9.55 -0.20
CA ALA A 243 7.52 -9.65 0.19
C ALA A 243 6.58 -9.86 -1.01
N VAL A 244 6.93 -9.35 -2.21
CA VAL A 244 6.18 -9.62 -3.45
C VAL A 244 6.40 -11.06 -3.91
N VAL A 245 7.66 -11.50 -3.98
CA VAL A 245 8.05 -12.83 -4.45
C VAL A 245 7.43 -13.92 -3.57
N CYS A 246 7.45 -13.72 -2.25
CA CYS A 246 6.91 -14.67 -1.29
C CYS A 246 5.38 -14.56 -1.10
N SER A 247 4.70 -13.69 -1.84
CA SER A 247 3.24 -13.57 -1.74
C SER A 247 2.54 -14.80 -2.28
N SER A 248 1.41 -15.18 -1.65
CA SER A 248 0.53 -16.23 -2.17
C SER A 248 -0.22 -15.81 -3.44
N GLU A 249 -0.35 -14.51 -3.69
CA GLU A 249 -1.03 -13.98 -4.87
C GLU A 249 -0.10 -13.07 -5.67
N GLN A 250 0.01 -13.34 -6.98
CA GLN A 250 0.83 -12.52 -7.86
C GLN A 250 0.24 -11.11 -8.03
N PRO A 251 1.09 -10.07 -8.00
CA PRO A 251 0.62 -8.70 -8.20
C PRO A 251 0.07 -8.52 -9.63
N PRO A 252 -0.86 -7.57 -9.83
CA PRO A 252 -1.38 -7.26 -11.16
C PRO A 252 -0.32 -6.46 -11.93
N PHE A 253 0.49 -7.14 -12.75
CA PHE A 253 1.50 -6.55 -13.62
C PHE A 253 0.88 -5.92 -14.88
N ARG A 254 0.11 -4.85 -14.69
CA ARG A 254 -0.55 -4.11 -15.78
C ARG A 254 0.32 -2.96 -16.28
N PRO A 255 0.17 -2.52 -17.54
CA PRO A 255 0.80 -1.30 -18.00
C PRO A 255 0.27 -0.08 -17.23
N LEU A 256 1.07 0.98 -17.19
CA LEU A 256 0.66 2.24 -16.58
C LEU A 256 -0.51 2.86 -17.35
N GLY A 257 -1.46 3.46 -16.64
CA GLY A 257 -2.68 4.01 -17.21
C GLY A 257 -3.74 2.95 -17.55
N SER A 258 -3.56 1.69 -17.15
CA SER A 258 -4.54 0.64 -17.40
C SER A 258 -5.91 1.01 -16.79
N PRO A 259 -7.03 0.90 -17.54
CA PRO A 259 -8.36 1.23 -17.04
C PRO A 259 -8.82 0.30 -15.91
N ALA A 260 -8.23 -0.89 -15.77
CA ALA A 260 -8.50 -1.81 -14.66
C ALA A 260 -7.75 -1.43 -13.37
N GLY A 261 -6.87 -0.43 -13.43
CA GLY A 261 -6.01 0.05 -12.35
C GLY A 261 -4.58 -0.43 -12.49
N ASP A 262 -3.62 0.44 -12.18
CA ASP A 262 -2.18 0.27 -12.36
C ASP A 262 -1.38 0.49 -11.06
N GLY A 263 -2.05 0.60 -9.91
CA GLY A 263 -1.42 0.98 -8.64
C GLY A 263 -0.26 0.09 -8.21
N ALA A 264 -0.37 -1.23 -8.41
CA ALA A 264 0.73 -2.16 -8.12
C ALA A 264 1.96 -1.89 -9.01
N SER A 265 1.75 -1.72 -10.32
CA SER A 265 2.82 -1.42 -11.28
C SER A 265 3.48 -0.08 -10.99
N VAL A 266 2.73 0.94 -10.59
CA VAL A 266 3.26 2.25 -10.18
C VAL A 266 4.20 2.10 -8.98
N ILE A 267 3.80 1.35 -7.95
CA ILE A 267 4.60 1.15 -6.73
C ILE A 267 5.86 0.32 -7.03
N LEU A 268 5.73 -0.77 -7.79
CA LEU A 268 6.86 -1.63 -8.19
C LEU A 268 7.87 -0.87 -9.05
N LYS A 269 7.39 -0.10 -10.03
CA LYS A 269 8.25 0.78 -10.83
C LYS A 269 8.97 1.81 -9.96
N CYS A 270 8.26 2.45 -9.03
CA CYS A 270 8.86 3.40 -8.10
C CYS A 270 9.97 2.75 -7.25
N LEU A 271 9.78 1.51 -6.80
CA LEU A 271 10.79 0.74 -6.08
C LEU A 271 12.04 0.50 -6.92
N LEU A 272 11.88 0.02 -8.16
CA LEU A 272 12.99 -0.26 -9.08
C LEU A 272 13.76 1.02 -9.43
N GLU A 273 13.06 2.12 -9.70
CA GLU A 273 13.68 3.41 -10.01
C GLU A 273 14.44 3.98 -8.81
N LYS A 274 13.90 3.82 -7.60
CA LYS A 274 14.60 4.21 -6.38
C LYS A 274 15.86 3.36 -6.17
N ALA A 275 15.80 2.05 -6.39
CA ALA A 275 16.96 1.19 -6.31
C ALA A 275 18.04 1.60 -7.34
N SER A 276 17.63 1.92 -8.58
CA SER A 276 18.57 2.42 -9.60
C SER A 276 19.27 3.70 -9.15
N LYS A 277 18.56 4.62 -8.49
CA LYS A 277 19.20 5.84 -7.94
C LYS A 277 20.23 5.51 -6.86
N LEU A 278 19.94 4.56 -5.98
CA LEU A 278 20.87 4.17 -4.91
C LEU A 278 22.11 3.43 -5.42
N LEU A 279 21.96 2.59 -6.45
CA LEU A 279 23.06 1.82 -7.02
C LEU A 279 23.97 2.68 -7.92
N ASN A 280 23.43 3.71 -8.55
CA ASN A 280 24.20 4.61 -9.43
C ASN A 280 24.81 5.82 -8.71
N ASP A 281 24.41 6.10 -7.47
CA ASP A 281 24.98 7.20 -6.67
C ASP A 281 26.30 6.74 -6.03
N PRO A 282 27.46 7.35 -6.38
CA PRO A 282 28.75 6.97 -5.83
C PRO A 282 28.84 7.04 -4.30
N GLN A 283 28.13 8.00 -3.69
CA GLN A 283 28.10 8.18 -2.23
C GLN A 283 27.21 7.14 -1.55
N ALA A 284 26.08 6.78 -2.17
CA ALA A 284 25.22 5.72 -1.67
C ALA A 284 25.85 4.33 -1.87
N ALA A 285 26.57 4.12 -2.98
CA ALA A 285 27.30 2.88 -3.28
C ALA A 285 28.43 2.63 -2.28
N ALA A 286 29.18 3.67 -1.88
CA ALA A 286 30.21 3.55 -0.84
C ALA A 286 29.64 3.16 0.54
N ASN A 287 28.40 3.58 0.83
CA ASN A 287 27.68 3.22 2.06
C ASN A 287 26.89 1.91 1.95
N CYS A 288 26.78 1.34 0.75
CA CYS A 288 26.08 0.09 0.51
C CYS A 288 27.00 -1.08 0.84
N GLY A 289 26.82 -1.67 2.03
CA GLY A 289 27.55 -2.89 2.39
C GLY A 289 27.28 -4.02 1.40
N VAL A 290 28.31 -4.84 1.12
CA VAL A 290 28.23 -6.04 0.26
C VAL A 290 26.98 -6.90 0.51
N PRO A 291 26.56 -7.17 1.78
CA PRO A 291 25.36 -7.96 2.04
C PRO A 291 24.06 -7.36 1.49
N ASN A 292 23.93 -6.02 1.49
CA ASN A 292 22.74 -5.34 0.97
C ASN A 292 22.66 -5.42 -0.55
N PHE A 293 23.81 -5.34 -1.23
CA PHE A 293 23.88 -5.53 -2.67
C PHE A 293 23.53 -6.98 -3.06
N THR A 294 24.09 -7.97 -2.35
CA THR A 294 23.77 -9.38 -2.59
C THR A 294 22.30 -9.68 -2.33
N LEU A 295 21.73 -9.15 -1.24
CA LEU A 295 20.31 -9.30 -0.95
C LEU A 295 19.44 -8.66 -2.05
N TRP A 296 19.80 -7.46 -2.50
CA TRP A 296 19.10 -6.80 -3.60
C TRP A 296 19.11 -7.65 -4.86
N GLN A 297 20.28 -8.12 -5.30
CA GLN A 297 20.40 -8.91 -6.52
C GLN A 297 19.59 -10.21 -6.44
N ALA A 298 19.70 -10.95 -5.34
CA ALA A 298 18.93 -12.18 -5.14
C ALA A 298 17.41 -11.91 -5.15
N SER A 299 16.97 -10.83 -4.48
CA SER A 299 15.56 -10.44 -4.44
C SER A 299 15.05 -10.02 -5.82
N PHE A 300 15.89 -9.32 -6.58
CA PHE A 300 15.58 -8.87 -7.93
C PHE A 300 15.50 -10.04 -8.91
N ASP A 301 16.43 -10.99 -8.85
CA ASP A 301 16.46 -12.15 -9.73
C ASP A 301 15.16 -12.96 -9.61
N GLU A 302 14.71 -13.25 -8.39
CA GLU A 302 13.44 -13.94 -8.14
C GLU A 302 12.22 -13.13 -8.63
N PHE A 303 12.22 -11.82 -8.42
CA PHE A 303 11.15 -10.95 -8.93
C PHE A 303 11.13 -10.91 -10.46
N PHE A 304 12.29 -10.89 -11.09
CA PHE A 304 12.42 -10.84 -12.54
C PHE A 304 11.90 -12.14 -13.18
N ASP A 305 12.19 -13.29 -12.58
CA ASP A 305 11.64 -14.58 -12.99
C ASP A 305 10.11 -14.61 -12.87
N LEU A 306 9.56 -14.05 -11.78
CA LEU A 306 8.11 -13.88 -11.61
C LEU A 306 7.50 -13.00 -12.72
N LEU A 307 8.10 -11.84 -13.00
CA LEU A 307 7.61 -10.89 -14.00
C LEU A 307 7.69 -11.47 -15.42
N THR A 308 8.80 -12.11 -15.77
CA THR A 308 8.99 -12.71 -17.10
C THR A 308 8.03 -13.86 -17.34
N LYS A 309 7.80 -14.72 -16.33
CA LYS A 309 6.77 -15.76 -16.38
C LYS A 309 5.38 -15.19 -16.61
N TYR A 310 5.02 -14.10 -15.94
CA TYR A 310 3.76 -13.41 -16.19
C TYR A 310 3.68 -12.91 -17.65
N CYS A 311 4.73 -12.25 -18.15
CA CYS A 311 4.77 -11.73 -19.51
C CYS A 311 4.60 -12.84 -20.57
N LEU A 312 5.25 -13.99 -20.39
CA LEU A 312 5.11 -15.16 -21.27
C LEU A 312 3.67 -15.66 -21.31
N ILE A 313 3.10 -15.98 -20.14
CA ILE A 313 1.72 -16.47 -20.04
C ILE A 313 0.73 -15.48 -20.66
N LYS A 314 0.94 -14.18 -20.40
CA LYS A 314 0.07 -13.12 -20.90
C LYS A 314 0.17 -12.97 -22.42
N TYR A 315 1.36 -13.09 -22.98
CA TYR A 315 1.57 -13.07 -24.42
C TYR A 315 0.90 -14.27 -25.11
N ASP A 316 1.07 -15.48 -24.58
CA ASP A 316 0.41 -16.69 -25.09
C ASP A 316 -1.11 -16.57 -25.03
N THR A 317 -1.65 -16.00 -23.95
CA THR A 317 -3.10 -15.75 -23.80
C THR A 317 -3.61 -14.79 -24.88
N ILE A 318 -2.85 -13.74 -25.22
CA ILE A 318 -3.19 -12.80 -26.29
C ILE A 318 -3.21 -13.53 -27.63
N LEU A 319 -2.17 -14.30 -27.96
CA LEU A 319 -2.11 -15.07 -29.20
C LEU A 319 -3.29 -16.04 -29.33
N GLN A 320 -3.53 -16.86 -28.31
CA GLN A 320 -4.64 -17.81 -28.30
C GLN A 320 -6.00 -17.14 -28.50
N SER A 321 -6.22 -15.99 -27.84
CA SER A 321 -7.48 -15.24 -27.96
C SER A 321 -7.72 -14.67 -29.35
N LEU A 322 -6.66 -14.34 -30.09
CA LEU A 322 -6.74 -13.77 -31.43
C LEU A 322 -6.87 -14.86 -32.48
N TYR A 323 -6.12 -15.96 -32.35
CA TYR A 323 -6.27 -17.12 -33.24
C TYR A 323 -7.65 -17.79 -33.10
N ALA A 324 -8.25 -17.80 -31.89
CA ALA A 324 -9.58 -18.33 -31.67
C ALA A 324 -10.71 -17.52 -32.35
N LYS A 325 -10.46 -16.26 -32.73
CA LYS A 325 -11.46 -15.39 -33.36
C LYS A 325 -11.65 -15.63 -34.86
N ASN A 326 -10.97 -16.61 -35.47
CA ASN A 326 -10.96 -16.88 -36.92
C ASN A 326 -10.77 -15.61 -37.76
N PRO A 327 -9.61 -14.95 -37.64
CA PRO A 327 -9.31 -13.71 -38.36
C PRO A 327 -9.24 -13.93 -39.88
N PRO A 328 -9.71 -12.94 -40.69
CA PRO A 328 -9.82 -13.08 -42.14
C PRO A 328 -8.49 -12.99 -42.91
N ASN A 329 -7.42 -12.43 -42.34
CA ASN A 329 -6.10 -12.28 -42.99
C ASN A 329 -4.94 -12.25 -41.97
N ALA A 330 -3.74 -12.72 -42.34
CA ALA A 330 -2.57 -12.82 -41.46
C ALA A 330 -1.95 -11.48 -41.05
N GLU A 331 -2.03 -10.45 -41.92
CA GLU A 331 -1.52 -9.11 -41.61
C GLU A 331 -2.37 -8.38 -40.56
N ASP A 332 -3.69 -8.60 -40.58
CA ASP A 332 -4.61 -8.05 -39.59
C ASP A 332 -4.34 -8.64 -38.19
N ILE A 333 -3.94 -9.92 -38.12
CA ILE A 333 -3.55 -10.59 -36.87
C ILE A 333 -2.30 -9.94 -36.28
N ASP A 334 -1.25 -9.72 -37.08
CA ASP A 334 -0.01 -9.12 -36.58
C ASP A 334 -0.26 -7.71 -36.02
N LEU A 335 -1.11 -6.92 -36.69
CA LEU A 335 -1.52 -5.61 -36.21
C LEU A 335 -2.30 -5.70 -34.88
N GLU A 336 -3.25 -6.62 -34.77
CA GLU A 336 -4.02 -6.84 -33.54
C GLU A 336 -3.16 -7.36 -32.39
N VAL A 337 -2.25 -8.30 -32.65
CA VAL A 337 -1.27 -8.81 -31.68
C VAL A 337 -0.41 -7.66 -31.18
N ARG A 338 0.15 -6.84 -32.08
CA ARG A 338 0.97 -5.68 -31.69
C ARG A 338 0.20 -4.69 -30.83
N LYS A 339 -1.05 -4.41 -31.19
CA LYS A 339 -1.94 -3.51 -30.45
C LYS A 339 -2.27 -4.06 -29.06
N ALA A 340 -2.73 -5.31 -28.96
CA ALA A 340 -3.08 -5.97 -27.70
C ALA A 340 -1.85 -6.08 -26.78
N THR A 341 -0.70 -6.47 -27.35
CA THR A 341 0.54 -6.58 -26.58
C THR A 341 1.02 -5.22 -26.08
N LYS A 342 0.80 -4.12 -26.83
CA LYS A 342 1.09 -2.77 -26.36
C LYS A 342 0.17 -2.33 -25.21
N SER A 343 -1.10 -2.75 -25.21
CA SER A 343 -2.07 -2.38 -24.18
C SER A 343 -2.09 -3.28 -22.95
N GLU A 344 -1.49 -4.48 -23.02
CA GLU A 344 -1.57 -5.49 -21.95
C GLU A 344 -0.23 -5.83 -21.30
N MET A 345 0.90 -5.61 -21.98
CA MET A 345 2.22 -5.88 -21.40
C MET A 345 2.68 -4.77 -20.45
N PRO A 346 3.36 -5.10 -19.33
CA PRO A 346 3.89 -4.13 -18.38
C PRO A 346 5.24 -3.55 -18.87
N VAL A 347 5.23 -2.88 -20.04
CA VAL A 347 6.46 -2.40 -20.70
C VAL A 347 7.25 -1.42 -19.83
N GLU A 348 6.58 -0.53 -19.09
CA GLU A 348 7.25 0.42 -18.21
C GLU A 348 7.96 -0.27 -17.04
N LEU A 349 7.39 -1.36 -16.54
CA LEU A 349 8.00 -2.14 -15.46
C LEU A 349 9.20 -2.94 -15.98
N LEU A 350 9.08 -3.59 -17.15
CA LEU A 350 10.20 -4.26 -17.81
C LEU A 350 11.35 -3.29 -18.08
N ARG A 351 11.05 -2.06 -18.52
CA ARG A 351 12.07 -1.02 -18.71
C ARG A 351 12.76 -0.64 -17.40
N ALA A 352 11.99 -0.54 -16.31
CA ALA A 352 12.54 -0.25 -14.98
C ALA A 352 13.41 -1.38 -14.42
N CYS A 353 13.26 -2.61 -14.91
CA CYS A 353 14.13 -3.74 -14.57
C CYS A 353 15.51 -3.69 -15.23
N LEU A 354 15.66 -3.04 -16.40
CA LEU A 354 16.89 -3.07 -17.20
C LEU A 354 18.18 -2.69 -16.44
N PRO A 355 18.20 -1.68 -15.55
CA PRO A 355 19.42 -1.34 -14.81
C PRO A 355 19.87 -2.40 -13.80
N HIS A 356 19.04 -3.40 -13.52
CA HIS A 356 19.24 -4.40 -12.47
C HIS A 356 19.51 -5.80 -13.04
N THR A 357 19.34 -5.98 -14.35
CA THR A 357 19.50 -7.29 -14.99
C THR A 357 20.96 -7.68 -15.14
N ASN A 358 21.26 -8.94 -14.86
CA ASN A 358 22.52 -9.57 -15.23
C ASN A 358 22.56 -9.92 -16.74
N GLU A 359 23.71 -10.38 -17.24
CA GLU A 359 23.91 -10.71 -18.66
C GLU A 359 22.92 -11.75 -19.18
N ARG A 360 22.62 -12.78 -18.38
CA ARG A 360 21.67 -13.83 -18.73
C ARG A 360 20.25 -13.29 -18.88
N GLN A 361 19.80 -12.46 -17.94
CA GLN A 361 18.49 -11.82 -17.99
C GLN A 361 18.37 -10.84 -19.15
N MET A 362 19.45 -10.11 -19.46
CA MET A 362 19.51 -9.23 -20.64
C MET A 362 19.32 -10.02 -21.93
N GLU A 363 19.97 -11.18 -22.06
CA GLU A 363 19.82 -12.05 -23.23
C GLU A 363 18.39 -12.60 -23.35
N LEU A 364 17.77 -12.98 -22.22
CA LEU A 364 16.36 -13.39 -22.19
C LEU A 364 15.44 -12.28 -22.73
N LEU A 365 15.65 -11.02 -22.32
CA LEU A 365 14.85 -9.90 -22.82
C LEU A 365 15.07 -9.63 -24.32
N ARG A 366 16.30 -9.83 -24.82
CA ARG A 366 16.58 -9.73 -26.26
C ARG A 366 15.83 -10.79 -27.05
N HIS A 367 15.89 -12.05 -26.61
CA HIS A 367 15.13 -13.13 -27.24
C HIS A 367 13.62 -12.86 -27.19
N PHE A 368 13.10 -12.36 -26.07
CA PHE A 368 11.69 -12.00 -25.94
C PHE A 368 11.28 -10.88 -26.90
N GLY A 369 12.15 -9.87 -27.09
CA GLY A 369 11.95 -8.81 -28.06
C GLY A 369 12.03 -9.28 -29.52
N GLN A 370 12.91 -10.24 -29.81
CA GLN A 370 13.09 -10.82 -31.15
C GLN A 370 11.96 -11.76 -31.54
N GLN A 371 11.47 -12.61 -30.63
CA GLN A 371 10.31 -13.48 -30.88
C GLN A 371 9.00 -12.69 -31.09
N ARG A 372 8.95 -11.45 -30.60
CA ARG A 372 7.83 -10.51 -30.81
C ARG A 372 7.88 -9.81 -32.17
N ASN A 373 8.99 -9.90 -32.91
CA ASN A 373 9.02 -9.58 -34.34
C ASN A 373 8.59 -10.84 -35.10
N PRO A 374 7.61 -10.75 -36.02
CA PRO A 374 7.06 -11.92 -36.65
C PRO A 374 8.17 -12.71 -37.35
N ILE A 375 8.09 -14.01 -37.13
CA ILE A 375 8.75 -15.09 -37.83
C ILE A 375 8.76 -14.77 -39.34
N THR A 376 9.87 -14.21 -39.81
CA THR A 376 10.24 -14.28 -41.21
C THR A 376 11.14 -15.51 -41.32
N GLY A 377 10.54 -16.71 -41.33
CA GLY A 377 11.35 -17.93 -41.35
C GLY A 377 10.67 -19.24 -40.96
N LEU A 378 9.38 -19.43 -41.24
CA LEU A 378 8.81 -20.77 -41.35
C LEU A 378 8.69 -21.10 -42.84
N ASN A 379 9.83 -21.31 -43.50
CA ASN A 379 9.93 -21.99 -44.80
C ASN A 379 11.38 -22.41 -45.02
N ALA A 380 11.79 -23.50 -44.37
CA ALA A 380 12.93 -24.31 -44.82
C ALA A 380 12.97 -25.67 -44.10
N HIS A 381 11.88 -26.44 -44.08
CA HIS A 381 11.96 -27.89 -43.86
C HIS A 381 10.69 -28.60 -44.36
N SER A 382 10.58 -28.74 -45.68
CA SER A 382 9.97 -29.91 -46.32
C SER A 382 10.20 -29.80 -47.83
N GLY A 383 10.92 -30.76 -48.40
CA GLY A 383 11.14 -30.77 -49.85
C GLY A 383 12.42 -31.45 -50.32
N ASN A 384 12.82 -32.57 -49.72
CA ASN A 384 13.72 -33.50 -50.39
C ASN A 384 12.88 -34.69 -50.92
N SER A 385 12.12 -34.45 -51.99
CA SER A 385 11.67 -35.54 -52.87
C SER A 385 12.49 -35.46 -54.14
N GLY A 386 13.45 -36.38 -54.25
CA GLY A 386 14.26 -36.56 -55.44
C GLY A 386 13.38 -36.70 -56.68
N HIS A 387 13.69 -35.86 -57.65
CA HIS A 387 13.27 -35.99 -59.03
C HIS A 387 13.81 -37.32 -59.56
N ILE A 388 12.94 -38.31 -59.78
CA ILE A 388 13.28 -39.53 -60.52
C ILE A 388 12.28 -39.69 -61.65
N ASN A 389 12.83 -39.61 -62.86
CA ASN A 389 12.13 -39.66 -64.14
C ASN A 389 11.36 -40.98 -64.29
N SER A 390 10.13 -40.89 -64.79
CA SER A 390 9.36 -42.05 -65.26
C SER A 390 9.74 -42.35 -66.71
N GLU A 391 10.49 -43.42 -66.92
CA GLU A 391 10.60 -44.08 -68.22
C GLU A 391 9.49 -45.12 -68.37
N SER A 392 8.85 -45.13 -69.54
CA SER A 392 7.79 -46.06 -69.91
C SER A 392 8.38 -47.39 -70.39
N VAL A 393 7.86 -48.53 -69.92
CA VAL A 393 7.90 -49.80 -70.65
C VAL A 393 6.59 -50.57 -70.46
N ARG A 394 6.10 -51.09 -71.59
CA ARG A 394 4.89 -51.88 -71.89
C ARG A 394 4.54 -53.01 -70.93
N SER A 395 3.23 -53.26 -70.81
CA SER A 395 2.59 -54.55 -71.12
C SER A 395 1.18 -54.29 -71.64
#